data_AF-A0AAD5EKU2-F1
#
_entry.id   AF-A0AAD5EKU2-F1
#
_cell.length_a   1.000
_cell.length_b   1.000
_cell.length_c   1.000
_cell.angle_alpha   90.00
_cell.angle_beta   90.00
_cell.angle_gamma   90.00
#
_symmetry.space_group_name_H-M   'P 1'
#
loop_
_entity.id
_entity.type
_entity.pdbx_description
1 polymer ?
#
loop_
_entity_poly.entity_id
_entity_poly.type
_entity_poly.pdbx_seq_one_letter_code
_entity_poly.pdbx_strand_id
1 'polypeptide(L)'
;MSYYPVYLIEYEGMPRNHHAIFVQTQENGQGTLFHVKGNIQSGMTYETRQTSKSPSLSATFSSMSPLGWVGVDDLHRVDSICRANPPPAKQFNGPRRIDPRQPLRRCQEWTDETIGYLRANGVLLDSSVPSATGSTSAGESSYAGGYTTGSSSAGSFATGSSRGSEPGDGETRDGYWYWSRQYQGWYHQNDDGTYEWS
;
A
#
# COMPACT_ATOMS: atom_id res chain seq x y z
N MET A 1 -23.38 8.44 3.06
CA MET A 1 -22.06 8.85 3.57
C MET A 1 -21.28 9.48 2.44
N SER A 2 -20.61 10.59 2.69
CA SER A 2 -19.78 11.27 1.71
C SER A 2 -18.35 10.74 1.83
N TYR A 3 -17.65 10.64 0.70
CA TYR A 3 -16.31 10.08 0.63
C TYR A 3 -15.39 10.98 -0.21
N TYR A 4 -14.11 11.01 0.16
CA TYR A 4 -13.06 11.64 -0.62
C TYR A 4 -12.17 10.58 -1.26
N PRO A 5 -11.84 10.69 -2.56
CA PRO A 5 -10.92 9.77 -3.19
C PRO A 5 -9.49 10.00 -2.70
N VAL A 6 -8.77 8.90 -2.53
CA VAL A 6 -7.39 8.85 -2.03
C VAL A 6 -6.49 8.29 -3.13
N TYR A 7 -5.33 8.91 -3.29
CA TYR A 7 -4.35 8.58 -4.32
C TYR A 7 -2.95 8.47 -3.76
N LEU A 8 -2.14 7.60 -4.35
CA LEU A 8 -0.70 7.62 -4.24
C LEU A 8 -0.18 8.60 -5.30
N ILE A 9 0.59 9.58 -4.87
CA ILE A 9 1.26 10.53 -5.76
C ILE A 9 2.75 10.21 -5.79
N GLU A 10 3.31 10.14 -6.99
CA GLU A 10 4.74 10.12 -7.20
C GLU A 10 5.20 11.44 -7.79
N TYR A 11 6.22 12.01 -7.16
CA TYR A 11 6.99 13.11 -7.73
C TYR A 11 8.40 12.63 -8.09
N GLU A 12 8.96 13.16 -9.17
CA GLU A 12 10.34 12.94 -9.55
C GLU A 12 11.28 13.25 -8.38
N GLY A 13 12.15 12.31 -8.07
CA GLY A 13 13.09 12.39 -6.97
C GLY A 13 14.35 11.57 -7.27
N MET A 14 15.46 11.98 -6.66
CA MET A 14 16.74 11.28 -6.80
C MET A 14 17.18 10.71 -5.44
N PRO A 15 17.66 9.45 -5.38
CA PRO A 15 17.77 8.48 -6.47
C PRO A 15 16.47 7.72 -6.79
N ARG A 16 15.39 7.96 -6.02
CA ARG A 16 14.06 7.35 -6.22
C ARG A 16 13.01 8.45 -6.09
N ASN A 17 11.86 8.23 -6.72
CA ASN A 17 10.70 9.12 -6.64
C ASN A 17 10.25 9.35 -5.19
N HIS A 18 9.67 10.53 -4.97
CA HIS A 18 9.06 10.89 -3.70
C HIS A 18 7.58 10.49 -3.69
N HIS A 19 7.18 9.68 -2.71
CA HIS A 19 5.79 9.23 -2.56
C HIS A 19 5.03 10.09 -1.55
N ALA A 20 3.74 10.30 -1.80
CA ALA A 20 2.83 10.97 -0.91
C ALA A 20 1.42 10.36 -1.00
N ILE A 21 0.67 10.43 0.10
CA ILE A 21 -0.75 10.11 0.11
C ILE A 21 -1.50 11.41 -0.13
N PHE A 22 -2.41 11.43 -1.10
CA PHE A 22 -3.23 12.58 -1.42
C PHE A 22 -4.70 12.26 -1.22
N VAL A 23 -5.39 13.07 -0.41
CA VAL A 23 -6.85 13.02 -0.28
C VAL A 23 -7.42 14.21 -1.02
N GLN A 24 -8.13 13.98 -2.12
CA GLN A 24 -8.76 15.04 -2.89
C GLN A 24 -10.08 15.46 -2.24
N THR A 25 -10.13 16.65 -1.67
CA THR A 25 -11.30 17.14 -0.91
C THR A 25 -12.17 18.11 -1.70
N GLN A 26 -11.71 18.57 -2.86
CA GLN A 26 -12.43 19.50 -3.73
C GLN A 26 -12.52 18.98 -5.17
N GLU A 27 -13.62 19.34 -5.85
CA GLU A 27 -13.88 18.95 -7.25
C GLU A 27 -12.84 19.51 -8.23
N ASN A 28 -12.24 20.66 -7.91
CA ASN A 28 -11.19 21.31 -8.70
C ASN A 28 -9.80 20.61 -8.60
N GLY A 29 -9.73 19.43 -7.97
CA GLY A 29 -8.49 18.68 -7.78
C GLY A 29 -7.66 19.10 -6.57
N GLN A 30 -8.12 20.06 -5.76
CA GLN A 30 -7.43 20.40 -4.51
C GLN A 30 -7.70 19.37 -3.41
N GLY A 31 -6.80 19.31 -2.45
CA GLY A 31 -6.89 18.38 -1.33
C GLY A 31 -5.74 18.55 -0.35
N THR A 32 -5.51 17.48 0.40
CA THR A 32 -4.45 17.41 1.41
C THR A 32 -3.43 16.34 1.04
N LEU A 33 -2.16 16.72 1.01
CA LEU A 33 -1.02 15.81 0.89
C LEU A 33 -0.47 15.46 2.26
N PHE A 34 -0.19 14.18 2.45
CA PHE A 34 0.48 13.62 3.61
C PHE A 34 1.78 12.95 3.15
N HIS A 35 2.91 13.44 3.64
CA HIS A 35 4.21 12.93 3.22
C HIS A 35 5.29 13.15 4.27
N VAL A 36 6.45 12.54 4.06
CA VAL A 36 7.67 12.83 4.81
C VAL A 36 8.68 13.52 3.90
N LYS A 37 9.38 14.52 4.41
CA LYS A 37 10.40 15.28 3.67
C LYS A 37 11.76 15.15 4.33
N GLY A 38 12.82 15.22 3.52
CA GLY A 38 14.18 15.03 3.97
C GLY A 38 14.82 13.84 3.25
N ASN A 39 15.85 13.26 3.85
CA ASN A 39 16.59 12.15 3.26
C ASN A 39 17.20 11.27 4.36
N ILE A 40 17.72 10.11 3.98
CA ILE A 40 18.28 9.14 4.94
C ILE A 40 19.60 9.60 5.60
N GLN A 41 20.24 10.67 5.11
CA GLN A 41 21.46 11.24 5.68
C GLN A 41 21.17 12.23 6.80
N SER A 42 20.08 12.99 6.70
CA SER A 42 19.64 13.95 7.72
C SER A 42 18.48 13.45 8.58
N GLY A 43 17.80 12.40 8.15
CA GLY A 43 16.47 12.04 8.63
C GLY A 43 15.38 12.78 7.86
N MET A 44 14.15 12.33 8.08
CA MET A 44 12.94 12.85 7.47
C MET A 44 11.96 13.36 8.53
N THR A 45 11.06 14.24 8.10
CA THR A 45 10.01 14.85 8.93
C THR A 45 8.67 14.73 8.24
N TYR A 46 7.65 14.32 8.99
CA TYR A 46 6.27 14.32 8.50
C TYR A 46 5.76 15.76 8.30
N GLU A 47 5.06 15.98 7.18
CA GLU A 47 4.41 17.24 6.83
C GLU A 47 3.02 16.96 6.25
N THR A 48 2.06 17.81 6.59
CA THR A 48 0.73 17.86 5.97
C THR A 48 0.63 19.15 5.18
N ARG A 49 0.25 19.06 3.91
CA ARG A 49 0.20 20.22 3.01
C ARG A 49 -1.13 20.32 2.28
N GLN A 50 -1.84 21.43 2.47
CA GLN A 50 -2.99 21.77 1.63
C GLN A 50 -2.51 22.21 0.25
N THR A 51 -3.10 21.65 -0.80
CA THR A 51 -2.73 21.95 -2.18
C THR A 51 -3.61 23.06 -2.74
N SER A 52 -3.01 24.11 -3.32
CA SER A 52 -3.76 25.15 -4.03
C SER A 52 -4.24 24.74 -5.42
N LYS A 53 -3.73 23.63 -5.95
CA LYS A 53 -4.05 23.04 -7.26
C LYS A 53 -3.86 21.52 -7.21
N SER A 54 -4.36 20.81 -8.21
CA SER A 54 -4.08 19.37 -8.37
C SER A 54 -2.58 19.06 -8.32
N PRO A 55 -2.15 17.99 -7.59
CA PRO A 55 -0.79 17.46 -7.64
C PRO A 55 -0.25 17.21 -9.04
N SER A 56 -1.12 16.82 -9.99
CA SER A 56 -0.76 16.53 -11.38
C SER A 56 -0.25 17.73 -12.17
N LEU A 57 -0.43 18.95 -11.64
CA LEU A 57 0.07 20.18 -12.25
C LEU A 57 1.47 20.58 -11.75
N SER A 58 2.09 19.80 -10.85
CA SER A 58 3.47 20.05 -10.43
C SER A 58 4.46 19.76 -11.57
N ALA A 59 5.50 20.58 -11.70
CA ALA A 59 6.56 20.35 -12.68
C ALA A 59 7.34 19.05 -12.44
N THR A 60 7.36 18.57 -11.18
CA THR A 60 8.00 17.30 -10.79
C THR A 60 7.00 16.15 -10.71
N PHE A 61 5.77 16.31 -11.20
CA PHE A 61 4.78 15.24 -11.15
C PHE A 61 5.20 14.07 -12.03
N SER A 62 5.11 12.84 -11.49
CA SER A 62 5.41 11.62 -12.23
C SER A 62 4.15 10.76 -12.43
N SER A 63 3.43 10.41 -11.35
CA SER A 63 2.25 9.55 -11.44
C SER A 63 1.22 9.84 -10.33
N MET A 64 -0.02 9.42 -10.57
CA MET A 64 -1.13 9.48 -9.63
C MET A 64 -1.97 8.21 -9.76
N SER A 65 -1.90 7.35 -8.74
CA SER A 65 -2.55 6.04 -8.74
C SER A 65 -3.68 6.01 -7.71
N PRO A 66 -4.89 5.56 -8.06
CA PRO A 66 -5.99 5.47 -7.10
C PRO A 66 -5.67 4.43 -6.02
N LEU A 67 -5.92 4.79 -4.75
CA LEU A 67 -5.76 3.90 -3.60
C LEU A 67 -7.11 3.44 -3.04
N GLY A 68 -8.13 4.30 -3.08
CA GLY A 68 -9.44 4.02 -2.49
C GLY A 68 -10.15 5.29 -2.05
N TRP A 69 -10.93 5.18 -0.98
CA TRP A 69 -11.78 6.25 -0.47
C TRP A 69 -11.64 6.40 1.04
N VAL A 70 -11.80 7.62 1.54
CA VAL A 70 -11.92 7.91 2.98
C VAL A 70 -13.25 8.58 3.25
N GLY A 71 -13.94 8.19 4.32
CA GLY A 71 -15.15 8.87 4.77
C GLY A 71 -14.83 10.31 5.17
N VAL A 72 -15.73 11.26 4.90
CA VAL A 72 -15.54 12.66 5.31
C VAL A 72 -15.30 12.76 6.83
N ASP A 73 -16.02 11.96 7.62
CA ASP A 73 -15.89 11.91 9.07
C ASP A 73 -14.55 11.30 9.53
N ASP A 74 -13.90 10.48 8.70
CA ASP A 74 -12.62 9.83 8.99
C ASP A 74 -11.40 10.65 8.55
N LEU A 75 -11.59 11.80 7.88
CA LEU A 75 -10.48 12.60 7.35
C LEU A 75 -9.46 13.00 8.44
N HIS A 76 -9.94 13.30 9.65
CA HIS A 76 -9.07 13.64 10.79
C HIS A 76 -8.23 12.43 11.27
N ARG A 77 -8.72 11.21 11.08
CA ARG A 77 -8.01 9.98 11.43
C ARG A 77 -6.84 9.71 10.48
N VAL A 78 -6.92 10.20 9.23
CA VAL A 78 -5.78 10.11 8.28
C VAL A 78 -4.55 10.80 8.86
N ASP A 79 -4.66 12.07 9.25
CA ASP A 79 -3.54 12.81 9.84
C ASP A 79 -3.03 12.16 11.14
N SER A 80 -3.95 11.65 11.97
CA SER A 80 -3.62 10.96 13.21
C SER A 80 -2.80 9.69 12.97
N ILE A 81 -3.19 8.86 11.99
CA ILE A 81 -2.47 7.63 11.62
C ILE A 81 -1.11 7.96 10.99
N CYS A 82 -1.06 8.95 10.10
CA CYS A 82 0.20 9.41 9.52
C CYS A 82 1.19 9.90 10.60
N ARG A 83 0.73 10.64 11.61
CA ARG A 83 1.58 11.08 12.74
C ARG A 83 2.03 9.93 13.63
N ALA A 84 1.19 8.90 13.79
CA ALA A 84 1.52 7.73 14.58
C ALA A 84 2.58 6.84 13.91
N ASN A 85 2.68 6.86 12.57
CA ASN A 85 3.78 6.23 11.86
C ASN A 85 5.04 7.15 11.88
N PRO A 86 6.08 6.84 12.69
CA PRO A 86 7.22 7.73 12.82
C PRO A 86 7.92 7.93 11.47
N PRO A 87 8.30 9.17 11.10
CA PRO A 87 9.03 9.42 9.87
C PRO A 87 10.41 8.74 9.92
N PRO A 88 10.99 8.35 8.77
CA PRO A 88 12.30 7.71 8.75
C PRO A 88 13.38 8.56 9.41
N ALA A 89 14.03 7.99 10.42
CA ALA A 89 15.15 8.64 11.10
C ALA A 89 16.39 8.71 10.18
N LYS A 90 17.39 9.46 10.64
CA LYS A 90 18.74 9.42 10.06
C LYS A 90 19.28 8.00 10.13
N GLN A 91 19.75 7.48 9.00
CA GLN A 91 20.20 6.09 8.87
C GLN A 91 21.68 5.95 8.51
N PHE A 92 22.35 7.06 8.15
CA PHE A 92 23.76 7.08 7.78
C PHE A 92 24.55 8.09 8.60
N ASN A 93 25.81 7.77 8.88
CA ASN A 93 26.81 8.73 9.31
C ASN A 93 27.91 8.79 8.24
N GLY A 94 27.79 9.78 7.34
CA GLY A 94 28.59 9.85 6.13
C GLY A 94 28.31 8.65 5.21
N PRO A 95 29.33 7.85 4.82
CA PRO A 95 29.13 6.70 3.96
C PRO A 95 28.67 5.43 4.69
N ARG A 96 28.65 5.41 6.04
CA ARG A 96 28.35 4.19 6.82
C ARG A 96 26.92 4.20 7.33
N ARG A 97 26.25 3.04 7.28
CA ARG A 97 24.97 2.83 7.96
C ARG A 97 25.15 2.95 9.47
N ILE A 98 24.23 3.63 10.14
CA ILE A 98 24.20 3.73 11.61
C ILE A 98 23.90 2.37 12.21
N ASP A 99 22.86 1.70 11.72
CA ASP A 99 22.57 0.31 12.03
C ASP A 99 22.45 -0.48 10.71
N PRO A 100 23.46 -1.30 10.37
CA PRO A 100 23.41 -2.14 9.18
C PRO A 100 22.36 -3.24 9.20
N ARG A 101 21.84 -3.62 10.37
CA ARG A 101 20.86 -4.71 10.52
C ARG A 101 19.44 -4.28 10.20
N GLN A 102 19.12 -3.01 10.45
CA GLN A 102 17.83 -2.45 10.08
C GLN A 102 17.72 -2.38 8.55
N PRO A 103 16.53 -2.53 7.94
CA PRO A 103 16.35 -2.22 6.52
C PRO A 103 16.48 -0.72 6.25
N LEU A 104 16.70 -0.35 4.98
CA LEU A 104 16.62 1.07 4.60
C LEU A 104 15.16 1.48 4.49
N ARG A 105 14.82 2.60 5.13
CA ARG A 105 13.46 3.12 5.12
C ARG A 105 13.46 4.55 4.60
N ARG A 106 12.75 4.82 3.52
CA ARG A 106 12.64 6.14 2.89
C ARG A 106 11.17 6.59 2.90
N CYS A 107 10.87 7.65 2.16
CA CYS A 107 9.49 8.12 2.02
C CYS A 107 8.58 7.05 1.39
N GLN A 108 9.09 6.23 0.48
CA GLN A 108 8.32 5.18 -0.18
C GLN A 108 7.88 4.11 0.82
N GLU A 109 8.81 3.60 1.62
CA GLU A 109 8.51 2.58 2.64
C GLU A 109 7.59 3.17 3.73
N TRP A 110 7.83 4.41 4.20
CA TRP A 110 6.91 5.08 5.12
C TRP A 110 5.49 5.24 4.54
N THR A 111 5.38 5.62 3.26
CA THR A 111 4.09 5.78 2.60
C THR A 111 3.36 4.45 2.45
N ASP A 112 4.05 3.39 2.04
CA ASP A 112 3.50 2.05 1.88
C ASP A 112 2.96 1.50 3.21
N GLU A 113 3.76 1.57 4.28
CA GLU A 113 3.34 1.21 5.63
C GLU A 113 2.13 2.02 6.10
N THR A 114 2.10 3.33 5.82
CA THR A 114 0.99 4.22 6.20
C THR A 114 -0.30 3.84 5.46
N ILE A 115 -0.22 3.45 4.19
CA ILE A 115 -1.36 2.92 3.44
C ILE A 115 -1.88 1.64 4.11
N GLY A 116 -0.98 0.74 4.50
CA GLY A 116 -1.33 -0.46 5.29
C GLY A 116 -2.04 -0.12 6.59
N TYR A 117 -1.52 0.84 7.37
CA TYR A 117 -2.17 1.29 8.61
C TYR A 117 -3.55 1.91 8.39
N LEU A 118 -3.72 2.72 7.33
CA LEU A 118 -5.02 3.31 7.00
C LEU A 118 -6.05 2.25 6.66
N ARG A 119 -5.66 1.21 5.91
CA ARG A 119 -6.53 0.05 5.59
C ARG A 119 -6.87 -0.75 6.84
N ALA A 120 -5.86 -1.12 7.64
CA ALA A 120 -6.05 -1.91 8.86
C ALA A 120 -6.96 -1.21 9.89
N ASN A 121 -7.01 0.13 9.88
CA ASN A 121 -7.89 0.92 10.74
C ASN A 121 -9.27 1.22 10.13
N GLY A 122 -9.57 0.67 8.95
CA GLY A 122 -10.82 0.90 8.21
C GLY A 122 -11.02 2.35 7.75
N VAL A 123 -9.94 3.13 7.66
CA VAL A 123 -9.98 4.54 7.23
C VAL A 123 -9.86 4.64 5.71
N LEU A 124 -8.98 3.84 5.10
CA LEU A 124 -8.88 3.71 3.66
C LEU A 124 -9.68 2.49 3.20
N LEU A 125 -10.75 2.75 2.46
CA LEU A 125 -11.66 1.73 1.93
C LEU A 125 -11.28 1.41 0.49
N ASP A 126 -11.27 0.12 0.15
CA ASP A 126 -11.06 -0.32 -1.24
C ASP A 126 -12.25 0.07 -2.13
N SER A 127 -12.04 -0.03 -3.44
CA SER A 127 -12.86 0.56 -4.52
C SER A 127 -14.32 0.11 -4.61
N SER A 128 -14.83 -0.73 -3.71
CA SER A 128 -16.28 -0.92 -3.54
C SER A 128 -16.81 0.10 -2.53
N VAL A 129 -17.44 1.16 -3.03
CA VAL A 129 -18.32 2.00 -2.19
C VAL A 129 -19.26 1.06 -1.42
N PRO A 130 -19.32 1.09 -0.07
CA PRO A 130 -20.22 0.22 0.67
C PRO A 130 -21.65 0.60 0.31
N SER A 131 -22.26 -0.18 -0.58
CA SER A 131 -23.69 -0.11 -0.80
C SER A 131 -24.37 -0.67 0.45
N ALA A 132 -25.08 0.19 1.16
CA ALA A 132 -25.93 -0.19 2.28
C ALA A 132 -27.05 -1.12 1.78
N THR A 133 -26.94 -2.43 2.05
CA THR A 133 -28.00 -3.47 2.14
C THR A 133 -27.26 -4.82 2.06
N GLY A 134 -27.20 -5.67 3.08
CA GLY A 134 -28.33 -6.26 3.78
C GLY A 134 -28.70 -7.57 3.10
N SER A 135 -28.21 -8.71 3.61
CA SER A 135 -28.94 -9.99 3.80
C SER A 135 -28.02 -11.21 3.72
N THR A 136 -27.89 -11.87 4.86
CA THR A 136 -27.62 -13.30 5.04
C THR A 136 -28.37 -14.16 4.01
N SER A 137 -27.66 -15.12 3.41
CA SER A 137 -28.24 -16.45 3.17
C SER A 137 -27.16 -17.51 3.24
N ALA A 138 -27.41 -18.46 4.15
CA ALA A 138 -26.74 -19.73 4.25
C ALA A 138 -27.06 -20.59 3.01
N GLY A 139 -26.11 -21.45 2.64
CA GLY A 139 -26.30 -22.44 1.60
C GLY A 139 -25.20 -23.49 1.68
N GLU A 140 -25.35 -24.44 2.59
CA GLU A 140 -24.69 -25.75 2.52
C GLU A 140 -25.01 -26.42 1.17
N SER A 141 -24.01 -26.98 0.50
CA SER A 141 -24.14 -28.34 -0.04
C SER A 141 -22.77 -28.94 -0.36
N SER A 142 -22.58 -30.11 0.23
CA SER A 142 -21.53 -31.09 0.04
C SER A 142 -21.50 -31.68 -1.38
N TYR A 143 -20.30 -31.92 -1.92
CA TYR A 143 -20.06 -33.06 -2.82
C TYR A 143 -18.64 -33.60 -2.61
N ALA A 144 -18.55 -34.93 -2.54
CA ALA A 144 -17.38 -35.71 -2.17
C ALA A 144 -16.72 -36.40 -3.38
N GLY A 145 -15.42 -36.73 -3.22
CA GLY A 145 -14.66 -37.73 -3.99
C GLY A 145 -13.76 -37.14 -5.09
N GLY A 146 -12.50 -37.52 -5.31
CA GLY A 146 -11.60 -38.50 -4.68
C GLY A 146 -10.42 -38.78 -5.64
N TYR A 147 -9.19 -38.91 -5.08
CA TYR A 147 -7.95 -39.55 -5.63
C TYR A 147 -7.36 -38.97 -6.96
N THR A 148 -6.06 -38.86 -7.28
CA THR A 148 -4.80 -39.58 -6.97
C THR A 148 -3.55 -38.74 -7.37
N THR A 149 -2.45 -38.90 -6.63
CA THR A 149 -1.00 -38.93 -6.97
C THR A 149 -0.39 -38.18 -8.18
N GLY A 150 0.74 -37.49 -7.98
CA GLY A 150 1.75 -37.25 -9.03
C GLY A 150 2.80 -36.19 -8.71
N SER A 151 4.08 -36.57 -8.72
CA SER A 151 5.25 -35.84 -8.26
C SER A 151 5.81 -34.77 -9.23
N SER A 152 6.44 -33.74 -8.65
CA SER A 152 7.65 -32.98 -9.07
C SER A 152 8.12 -33.00 -10.54
N SER A 153 8.35 -31.82 -11.13
CA SER A 153 9.67 -31.38 -11.64
C SER A 153 9.62 -29.98 -12.30
N ALA A 154 10.79 -29.36 -12.39
CA ALA A 154 11.06 -27.96 -12.67
C ALA A 154 10.90 -27.50 -14.14
N GLY A 155 10.70 -26.18 -14.28
CA GLY A 155 11.39 -25.34 -15.27
C GLY A 155 10.71 -25.14 -16.63
N SER A 156 10.28 -23.90 -16.92
CA SER A 156 10.87 -23.04 -17.97
C SER A 156 9.92 -21.94 -18.44
N PHE A 157 10.55 -20.81 -18.78
CA PHE A 157 10.05 -19.54 -19.27
C PHE A 157 8.96 -19.62 -20.35
N ALA A 158 7.91 -18.81 -20.19
CA ALA A 158 7.05 -18.37 -21.28
C ALA A 158 6.73 -16.88 -21.11
N THR A 159 7.21 -16.08 -22.07
CA THR A 159 6.76 -14.72 -22.32
C THR A 159 5.33 -14.76 -22.87
N GLY A 160 4.37 -14.17 -22.15
CA GLY A 160 2.98 -14.07 -22.61
C GLY A 160 2.23 -12.98 -21.86
N SER A 161 1.97 -11.87 -22.54
CA SER A 161 1.06 -10.83 -22.07
C SER A 161 -0.38 -11.32 -22.24
N SER A 162 -1.10 -11.53 -21.14
CA SER A 162 -2.54 -11.80 -21.14
C SER A 162 -3.15 -11.35 -19.82
N ARG A 163 -4.29 -10.66 -19.90
CA ARG A 163 -5.20 -10.26 -18.80
C ARG A 163 -5.00 -11.13 -17.56
N GLY A 164 -4.43 -10.53 -16.51
CA GLY A 164 -3.81 -11.24 -15.40
C GLY A 164 -4.75 -12.25 -14.76
N SER A 165 -4.42 -13.53 -14.95
CA SER A 165 -4.92 -14.60 -14.09
C SER A 165 -4.52 -14.29 -12.64
N GLU A 166 -5.41 -14.51 -11.69
CA GLU A 166 -5.05 -14.39 -10.27
C GLU A 166 -3.84 -15.29 -9.97
N PRO A 167 -2.86 -14.81 -9.17
CA PRO A 167 -1.67 -15.60 -8.87
C PRO A 167 -2.01 -16.97 -8.25
N GLY A 168 -1.12 -17.93 -8.43
CA GLY A 168 -1.15 -19.21 -7.74
C GLY A 168 -1.05 -19.04 -6.24
N ASP A 169 -1.67 -19.93 -5.46
CA ASP A 169 -1.46 -19.96 -4.01
C ASP A 169 0.02 -20.26 -3.73
N GLY A 170 0.67 -19.41 -2.92
CA GLY A 170 2.12 -19.45 -2.69
C GLY A 170 2.97 -18.84 -3.82
N GLU A 171 2.38 -18.27 -4.87
CA GLU A 171 3.13 -17.53 -5.90
C GLU A 171 3.77 -16.30 -5.27
N THR A 172 5.01 -15.97 -5.65
CA THR A 172 5.73 -14.81 -5.12
C THR A 172 5.97 -13.77 -6.20
N ARG A 173 5.75 -12.48 -5.88
CA ARG A 173 6.04 -11.37 -6.80
C ARG A 173 7.49 -10.88 -6.74
N ASP A 174 8.11 -10.96 -5.56
CA ASP A 174 9.42 -10.36 -5.26
C ASP A 174 10.31 -11.21 -4.32
N GLY A 175 9.86 -12.42 -3.97
CA GLY A 175 10.53 -13.31 -3.01
C GLY A 175 10.25 -13.00 -1.54
N TYR A 176 9.55 -11.90 -1.23
CA TYR A 176 9.14 -11.53 0.13
C TYR A 176 7.64 -11.77 0.33
N TRP A 177 6.82 -11.31 -0.60
CA TRP A 177 5.37 -11.49 -0.57
C TRP A 177 4.94 -12.74 -1.33
N TYR A 178 4.04 -13.50 -0.72
CA TYR A 178 3.40 -14.71 -1.24
C TYR A 178 1.91 -14.46 -1.42
N TRP A 179 1.32 -14.90 -2.53
CA TRP A 179 -0.11 -14.77 -2.74
C TRP A 179 -0.86 -15.86 -1.98
N SER A 180 -1.92 -15.49 -1.27
CA SER A 180 -2.90 -16.45 -0.76
C SER A 180 -4.19 -16.37 -1.57
N ARG A 181 -4.62 -17.49 -2.14
CA ARG A 181 -5.95 -17.60 -2.76
C ARG A 181 -7.07 -17.63 -1.74
N GLN A 182 -6.82 -18.25 -0.58
CA GLN A 182 -7.81 -18.33 0.49
C GLN A 182 -8.20 -16.93 1.01
N TYR A 183 -7.22 -16.04 1.12
CA TYR A 183 -7.40 -14.69 1.66
C TYR A 183 -7.39 -13.61 0.58
N GLN A 184 -7.23 -14.00 -0.70
CA GLN A 184 -7.11 -13.11 -1.86
C GLN A 184 -6.17 -11.92 -1.61
N GLY A 185 -5.03 -12.20 -0.98
CA GLY A 185 -4.11 -11.18 -0.48
C GLY A 185 -2.67 -11.67 -0.46
N TRP A 186 -1.74 -10.73 -0.51
CA TRP A 186 -0.32 -11.02 -0.37
C TRP A 186 0.02 -11.13 1.11
N TYR A 187 0.82 -12.13 1.48
CA TYR A 187 1.30 -12.33 2.84
C TYR A 187 2.81 -12.58 2.88
N HIS A 188 3.44 -12.27 4.00
CA HIS A 188 4.79 -12.67 4.33
C HIS A 188 4.73 -13.47 5.63
N GLN A 189 5.47 -14.57 5.72
CA GLN A 189 5.63 -15.29 6.97
C GLN A 189 6.95 -14.89 7.63
N ASN A 190 6.87 -14.31 8.81
CA ASN A 190 8.00 -13.94 9.64
C ASN A 190 8.71 -15.19 10.21
N ASP A 191 9.96 -15.03 10.64
CA ASP A 191 10.76 -16.09 11.25
C ASP A 191 10.15 -16.66 12.54
N ASP A 192 9.30 -15.88 13.23
CA ASP A 192 8.57 -16.30 14.42
C ASP A 192 7.28 -17.08 14.11
N GLY A 193 7.01 -17.32 12.82
CA GLY A 193 5.83 -18.03 12.32
C GLY A 193 4.57 -17.15 12.19
N THR A 194 4.65 -15.86 12.52
CA THR A 194 3.54 -14.92 12.31
C THR A 194 3.40 -14.52 10.83
N TYR A 195 2.21 -14.07 10.45
CA TYR A 195 1.92 -13.64 9.08
C TYR A 195 1.67 -12.13 9.04
N GLU A 196 2.34 -11.47 8.12
CA GLU A 196 2.08 -10.09 7.71
C GLU A 196 1.32 -10.09 6.39
N TRP A 197 0.41 -9.14 6.18
CA TRP A 197 -0.42 -9.03 4.97
C TRP A 197 -0.18 -7.68 4.30
N SER A 198 -0.16 -7.66 2.96
CA SER A 198 -0.01 -6.45 2.12
C SER A 198 -1.33 -5.95 1.55
#